data_AF-A0A839T247-F1
#
_entry.id   AF-A0A839T247-F1
#
_cell.length_a   1.000
_cell.length_b   1.000
_cell.length_c   1.000
_cell.angle_alpha   90.00
_cell.angle_beta   90.00
_cell.angle_gamma   90.00
#
_symmetry.space_group_name_H-M   'P 1'
#
loop_
_entity.id
_entity.type
_entity.pdbx_description
1 polymer ?
#
loop_
_entity_poly.entity_id
_entity_poly.type
_entity_poly.pdbx_seq_one_letter_code
_entity_poly.pdbx_strand_id
1 'polypeptide(L)'
;MKTRGIVNATRRLIGARKLGSNALTAKAEEEARHILTQALVWIERSKEKPAADQAAEDNRRSIAEAVQILQKTLLEEAAGH
;
A
#
# COMPACT_ATOMS: atom_id res chain seq x y z
N MET A 1 -2.05 12.56 -1.55
CA MET A 1 -1.74 11.37 -0.72
C MET A 1 -0.24 11.35 -0.44
N LYS A 2 0.22 10.67 0.62
CA LYS A 2 1.66 10.54 0.96
C LYS A 2 2.06 9.07 1.00
N THR A 3 3.22 8.74 0.43
CA THR A 3 3.79 7.37 0.42
C THR A 3 3.97 6.76 1.81
N ARG A 4 4.25 7.61 2.81
CA ARG A 4 4.48 7.18 4.22
C ARG A 4 3.36 6.30 4.78
N GLY A 5 2.09 6.60 4.46
CA GLY A 5 0.96 5.80 4.95
C GLY A 5 0.98 4.37 4.40
N ILE A 6 1.27 4.24 3.10
CA ILE A 6 1.37 2.96 2.39
C ILE A 6 2.54 2.14 2.94
N VAL A 7 3.72 2.76 3.05
CA VAL A 7 4.93 2.10 3.59
C VAL A 7 4.73 1.63 5.03
N ASN A 8 4.05 2.42 5.87
CA ASN A 8 3.76 2.02 7.24
C ASN A 8 2.81 0.83 7.31
N ALA A 9 1.76 0.80 6.47
CA ALA A 9 0.86 -0.35 6.38
C ALA A 9 1.61 -1.61 5.93
N THR A 10 2.49 -1.51 4.93
CA THR A 10 3.36 -2.63 4.50
C THR A 10 4.23 -3.15 5.65
N ARG A 11 4.93 -2.25 6.37
CA ARG A 11 5.82 -2.62 7.47
C ARG A 11 5.05 -3.26 8.63
N ARG A 12 3.87 -2.74 8.96
CA ARG A 12 2.99 -3.31 9.99
C ARG A 12 2.55 -4.72 9.63
N LEU A 13 2.14 -4.95 8.39
CA LEU A 13 1.75 -6.27 7.91
C LEU A 13 2.91 -7.27 7.99
N ILE A 14 4.10 -6.90 7.49
CA ILE A 14 5.30 -7.73 7.59
C ILE A 14 5.65 -8.02 9.06
N GLY A 15 5.58 -7.01 9.92
CA GLY A 15 5.85 -7.14 11.35
C GLY A 15 4.87 -8.08 12.04
N ALA A 16 3.57 -7.91 11.80
CA ALA A 16 2.52 -8.76 12.38
C ALA A 16 2.69 -10.23 11.99
N ARG A 17 3.04 -10.50 10.71
CA ARG A 17 3.33 -11.85 10.22
C ARG A 17 4.55 -12.47 10.90
N LYS A 18 5.63 -11.70 11.06
CA LYS A 18 6.84 -12.16 11.77
C LYS A 18 6.58 -12.50 13.24
N LEU A 19 5.62 -11.82 13.87
CA LEU A 19 5.21 -12.10 15.25
C LEU A 19 4.34 -13.35 15.37
N GLY A 20 3.78 -13.87 14.27
CA GLY A 20 2.96 -15.09 14.27
C GLY A 20 1.62 -14.98 14.99
N SER A 21 1.16 -13.76 15.31
CA SER A 21 -0.13 -13.55 15.98
C SER A 21 -1.24 -13.35 14.96
N ASN A 22 -2.16 -14.32 14.88
CA ASN A 22 -3.29 -14.27 13.95
C ASN A 22 -4.13 -13.00 14.11
N ALA A 23 -4.36 -12.54 15.34
CA ALA A 23 -5.12 -11.32 15.61
C ALA A 23 -4.41 -10.05 15.11
N LEU A 24 -3.08 -9.97 15.30
CA LEU A 24 -2.29 -8.84 14.80
C LEU A 24 -2.21 -8.86 13.27
N THR A 25 -2.04 -10.04 12.67
CA THR A 25 -2.02 -10.20 11.21
C THR A 25 -3.36 -9.78 10.61
N ALA A 26 -4.48 -10.31 11.10
CA ALA A 26 -5.82 -9.95 10.59
C ALA A 26 -6.06 -8.44 10.65
N LYS A 27 -5.70 -7.79 11.77
CA LYS A 27 -5.81 -6.34 11.91
C LYS A 27 -4.89 -5.57 10.95
N ALA A 28 -3.64 -6.00 10.81
CA ALA A 28 -2.69 -5.36 9.90
C ALA A 28 -3.10 -5.53 8.43
N GLU A 29 -3.74 -6.64 8.07
CA GLU A 29 -4.28 -6.85 6.74
C GLU A 29 -5.51 -6.02 6.45
N GLU A 30 -6.42 -5.87 7.40
CA GLU A 30 -7.55 -4.94 7.29
C GLU A 30 -7.05 -3.51 7.04
N GLU A 31 -6.09 -3.06 7.84
CA GLU A 31 -5.44 -1.74 7.67
C GLU A 31 -4.77 -1.63 6.28
N ALA A 32 -4.02 -2.65 5.87
CA ALA A 32 -3.37 -2.70 4.56
C ALA A 32 -4.37 -2.68 3.40
N ARG A 33 -5.46 -3.45 3.46
CA ARG A 33 -6.54 -3.47 2.44
C ARG A 33 -7.25 -2.11 2.35
N HIS A 34 -7.50 -1.48 3.49
CA HIS A 34 -8.09 -0.15 3.53
C HIS A 34 -7.18 0.91 2.86
N ILE A 35 -5.90 0.93 3.23
CA ILE A 35 -4.93 1.86 2.64
C ILE A 35 -4.71 1.59 1.14
N LEU A 36 -4.66 0.32 0.73
CA LEU A 36 -4.56 -0.06 -0.68
C LEU A 36 -5.75 0.49 -1.48
N THR A 37 -6.97 0.32 -0.97
CA THR A 37 -8.18 0.82 -1.62
C THR A 37 -8.13 2.34 -1.81
N GLN A 38 -7.76 3.08 -0.76
CA GLN A 38 -7.60 4.54 -0.86
C GLN A 38 -6.52 4.95 -1.87
N ALA A 39 -5.40 4.22 -1.90
CA ALA A 39 -4.29 4.50 -2.79
C ALA A 39 -4.64 4.25 -4.26
N LEU A 40 -5.36 3.18 -4.56
CA LEU A 40 -5.86 2.87 -5.91
C LEU A 40 -6.83 3.94 -6.40
N VAL A 41 -7.78 4.36 -5.56
CA VAL A 41 -8.71 5.46 -5.89
C VAL A 41 -7.95 6.77 -6.14
N TRP A 42 -6.92 7.05 -5.33
CA TRP A 42 -6.10 8.24 -5.53
C TRP A 42 -5.32 8.18 -6.85
N ILE A 43 -4.72 7.04 -7.19
CA ILE A 43 -3.99 6.84 -8.45
C ILE A 43 -4.93 7.03 -9.64
N GLU A 44 -6.14 6.45 -9.59
CA GLU A 44 -7.11 6.58 -10.68
C GLU A 44 -7.50 8.04 -10.91
N ARG A 45 -7.85 8.76 -9.83
CA ARG A 45 -8.14 10.20 -9.90
C ARG A 45 -6.95 11.04 -10.36
N SER A 46 -5.72 10.60 -10.07
CA SER A 46 -4.51 11.31 -10.49
C SER A 46 -4.26 11.22 -12.01
N LYS A 47 -4.90 10.28 -12.73
CA LYS A 47 -4.80 10.20 -14.19
C LYS A 47 -5.67 11.23 -14.91
N GLU A 48 -6.75 11.67 -14.27
CA GLU A 48 -7.69 12.67 -14.84
C GLU A 48 -7.08 14.07 -14.91
N LYS A 49 -6.06 14.36 -14.08
CA LYS A 49 -5.37 15.64 -14.04
C LYS A 49 -3.89 15.42 -14.34
N PRO A 50 -3.37 15.91 -15.49
CA PRO A 50 -1.95 15.84 -15.79
C PRO A 50 -1.12 16.42 -14.64
N ALA A 51 0.04 15.80 -14.39
CA ALA A 51 0.99 16.33 -13.41
C ALA A 51 1.38 17.76 -13.81
N ALA A 52 1.27 18.70 -12.87
CA ALA A 52 1.58 20.10 -13.12
C ALA A 52 3.10 20.33 -13.31
N ASP A 53 3.92 19.44 -12.74
CA ASP A 53 5.38 19.49 -12.78
C ASP A 53 5.99 18.09 -12.59
N GLN A 54 7.32 18.01 -12.73
CA GLN A 54 8.07 16.76 -12.55
C GLN A 54 7.98 16.20 -11.12
N ALA A 55 7.89 17.06 -10.10
CA ALA A 55 7.80 16.61 -8.71
C ALA A 55 6.46 15.93 -8.42
N ALA A 56 5.37 16.40 -9.03
CA ALA A 56 4.06 15.77 -8.96
C ALA A 56 4.06 14.40 -9.65
N GLU A 57 4.75 14.29 -10.79
CA GLU A 57 4.92 13.02 -11.51
C GLU A 57 5.77 12.02 -10.72
N ASP A 58 6.89 12.47 -10.13
CA ASP A 58 7.75 11.64 -9.28
C ASP A 58 6.99 11.15 -8.05
N ASN A 59 6.20 12.03 -7.41
CA ASN A 59 5.35 11.63 -6.29
C ASN A 59 4.29 10.60 -6.71
N ARG A 60 3.67 10.78 -7.89
CA ARG A 60 2.70 9.80 -8.43
C ARG A 60 3.36 8.44 -8.66
N ARG A 61 4.58 8.42 -9.21
CA ARG A 61 5.39 7.21 -9.41
C ARG A 61 5.74 6.54 -8.08
N SER A 62 6.23 7.29 -7.10
CA SER A 62 6.56 6.74 -5.78
C SER A 62 5.34 6.16 -5.06
N ILE A 63 4.15 6.76 -5.24
CA ILE A 63 2.90 6.20 -4.71
C ILE A 63 2.55 4.90 -5.42
N ALA A 64 2.65 4.85 -6.75
CA ALA A 64 2.38 3.64 -7.52
C ALA A 64 3.32 2.47 -7.14
N GLU A 65 4.61 2.74 -6.98
CA GLU A 65 5.59 1.75 -6.52
C GLU A 65 5.26 1.22 -5.11
N ALA A 66 4.95 2.13 -4.17
CA ALA A 66 4.56 1.74 -2.82
C ALA A 66 3.27 0.88 -2.81
N VAL A 67 2.30 1.20 -3.69
CA VAL A 67 1.07 0.41 -3.87
C VAL A 67 1.38 -1.00 -4.36
N GLN A 68 2.25 -1.14 -5.36
CA GLN A 68 2.63 -2.46 -5.87
C GLN A 68 3.28 -3.33 -4.79
N ILE A 69 4.17 -2.73 -3.98
CA ILE A 69 4.79 -3.43 -2.85
C ILE A 69 3.72 -3.89 -1.85
N LEU A 70 2.82 -3.00 -1.43
CA LEU A 70 1.75 -3.35 -0.49
C LEU A 70 0.83 -4.45 -1.04
N GLN A 71 0.46 -4.36 -2.32
CA GLN A 71 -0.36 -5.37 -2.98
C GLN A 71 0.35 -6.73 -3.03
N LYS A 72 1.63 -6.76 -3.39
CA LYS A 72 2.43 -7.99 -3.39
C LYS A 72 2.51 -8.59 -1.98
N THR A 73 2.79 -7.77 -0.97
CA THR A 73 2.81 -8.23 0.43
C THR A 73 1.47 -8.84 0.82
N LEU A 74 0.33 -8.22 0.48
CA LEU A 74 -0.98 -8.81 0.74
C LEU A 74 -1.17 -10.18 0.06
N LEU A 75 -0.70 -10.34 -1.19
CA LEU A 75 -0.82 -11.59 -1.96
C LEU A 75 0.11 -12.72 -1.51
N GLU A 76 1.28 -12.41 -0.94
CA GLU A 76 2.25 -13.42 -0.49
C GLU A 76 1.71 -14.35 0.62
N GLU A 77 0.63 -13.99 1.32
CA GLU A 77 -0.08 -14.91 2.23
C GLU A 77 -0.97 -15.92 1.46
N ALA A 78 -1.60 -15.49 0.36
CA ALA A 78 -2.50 -16.34 -0.42
C ALA A 78 -1.78 -17.49 -1.15
N ALA A 79 -0.47 -17.36 -1.38
CA ALA A 79 0.35 -18.36 -2.05
C ALA A 79 1.17 -19.25 -1.10
N GLY A 80 1.10 -19.00 0.22
CA GLY A 80 1.88 -19.70 1.24
C GLY A 80 1.11 -20.75 2.05
N HIS A 81 -0.11 -21.09 1.63
CA HIS A 81 -0.99 -22.07 2.28
C HIS A 81 -1.33 -23.24 1.35
#